data_AF-A0A087C1D9-F1
#
_entry.id   AF-A0A087C1D9-F1
#
_cell.length_a   1.000
_cell.length_b   1.000
_cell.length_c   1.000
_cell.angle_alpha   90.00
_cell.angle_beta   90.00
_cell.angle_gamma   90.00
#
_symmetry.space_group_name_H-M   'P 1'
#
loop_
_entity.id
_entity.type
_entity.pdbx_description
1 polymer ?
#
loop_
_entity_poly.entity_id
_entity_poly.type
_entity_poly.pdbx_seq_one_letter_code
_entity_poly.pdbx_strand_id
1 'polypeptide(L)'
;MGFAACGSSSGSTASQQVQTKSQSSTEQPKPSPARSGSKAAVPKAPENNADALKTAVKQYSDAFFNGSGMGAYALLSQRCQAVNDEATFETSVVAAGQQYKGALPVMTSISVNVTGNTGTATYSYDRGDFDQANQPWTFERGGWKYNQC
;
A
#
# COMPACT_ATOMS: atom_id res chain seq x y z
N MET A 1 -55.00 -4.41 20.19
CA MET A 1 -55.91 -4.75 19.07
C MET A 1 -55.36 -4.13 17.80
N GLY A 2 -55.28 -4.90 16.71
CA GLY A 2 -54.87 -4.43 15.37
C GLY A 2 -53.88 -5.39 14.69
N PHE A 3 -54.38 -6.23 13.78
CA PHE A 3 -53.67 -7.33 13.11
C PHE A 3 -53.18 -6.98 11.68
N ALA A 4 -52.09 -7.65 11.27
CA ALA A 4 -51.76 -8.22 9.94
C ALA A 4 -51.72 -7.37 8.65
N ALA A 5 -50.64 -7.52 7.85
CA ALA A 5 -50.64 -8.33 6.62
C ALA A 5 -49.30 -8.25 5.83
N CYS A 6 -48.97 -9.35 5.15
CA CYS A 6 -47.81 -9.64 4.30
C CYS A 6 -48.08 -9.28 2.83
N GLY A 7 -47.03 -9.09 2.00
CA GLY A 7 -47.19 -9.03 0.54
C GLY A 7 -45.86 -9.00 -0.23
N SER A 8 -45.38 -10.17 -0.64
CA SER A 8 -44.33 -10.37 -1.64
C SER A 8 -44.92 -10.36 -3.06
N SER A 9 -44.20 -9.84 -4.04
CA SER A 9 -44.41 -10.22 -5.46
C SER A 9 -43.12 -10.06 -6.26
N SER A 10 -42.57 -11.20 -6.70
CA SER A 10 -41.57 -11.31 -7.77
C SER A 10 -42.29 -11.36 -9.12
N GLY A 11 -41.67 -10.77 -10.16
CA GLY A 11 -42.14 -10.89 -11.54
C GLY A 11 -41.01 -10.69 -12.55
N SER A 12 -40.57 -11.79 -13.17
CA SER A 12 -39.66 -11.85 -14.31
C SER A 12 -40.45 -11.71 -15.61
N THR A 13 -39.93 -11.01 -16.64
CA THR A 13 -40.17 -11.33 -18.07
C THR A 13 -39.07 -10.70 -18.93
N ALA A 14 -38.67 -11.45 -19.97
CA ALA A 14 -37.49 -11.25 -20.80
C ALA A 14 -37.77 -10.50 -22.13
N SER A 15 -36.67 -10.00 -22.72
CA SER A 15 -36.32 -10.07 -24.15
C SER A 15 -36.93 -9.13 -25.21
N GLN A 16 -35.97 -8.48 -25.91
CA GLN A 16 -35.89 -8.15 -27.35
C GLN A 16 -36.58 -6.90 -27.91
N GLN A 17 -35.76 -5.98 -28.43
CA GLN A 17 -35.80 -5.62 -29.86
C GLN A 17 -34.49 -5.00 -30.35
N VAL A 18 -34.03 -5.51 -31.50
CA VAL A 18 -32.93 -5.02 -32.32
C VAL A 18 -33.54 -4.15 -33.41
N GLN A 19 -33.04 -2.94 -33.66
CA GLN A 19 -33.17 -2.34 -34.99
C GLN A 19 -32.05 -1.34 -35.29
N THR A 20 -31.28 -1.73 -36.29
CA THR A 20 -30.23 -1.01 -37.01
C THR A 20 -30.77 0.14 -37.85
N LYS A 21 -30.08 1.29 -37.85
CA LYS A 21 -29.99 2.14 -39.04
C LYS A 21 -28.66 2.90 -39.07
N SER A 22 -27.83 2.55 -40.05
CA SER A 22 -26.62 3.27 -40.44
C SER A 22 -26.96 4.47 -41.31
N GLN A 23 -26.32 5.61 -41.07
CA GLN A 23 -25.97 6.58 -42.12
C GLN A 23 -24.77 7.42 -41.67
N SER A 24 -23.69 7.33 -42.45
CA SER A 24 -22.48 8.14 -42.35
C SER A 24 -22.70 9.55 -42.90
N SER A 25 -22.16 10.55 -42.22
CA SER A 25 -21.64 11.78 -42.83
C SER A 25 -20.37 12.19 -42.11
N THR A 26 -19.36 12.44 -42.92
CA THR A 26 -17.96 12.71 -42.62
C THR A 26 -17.80 14.15 -42.14
N GLU A 27 -17.26 14.36 -40.94
CA GLU A 27 -16.58 15.61 -40.62
C GLU A 27 -15.36 15.33 -39.73
N GLN A 28 -14.21 15.73 -40.26
CA GLN A 28 -12.87 15.45 -39.79
C GLN A 28 -12.46 16.47 -38.71
N PRO A 29 -12.17 16.07 -37.46
CA PRO A 29 -11.47 16.95 -36.54
C PRO A 29 -9.97 16.88 -36.82
N LYS A 30 -9.41 18.06 -37.11
CA LYS A 30 -8.00 18.44 -37.09
C LYS A 30 -7.20 17.69 -36.00
N PRO A 31 -6.01 17.14 -36.30
CA PRO A 31 -5.15 16.56 -35.27
C PRO A 31 -4.62 17.68 -34.38
N SER A 32 -5.21 17.84 -33.20
CA SER A 32 -4.51 18.46 -32.08
C SER A 32 -3.31 17.57 -31.74
N PRO A 33 -2.12 18.13 -31.46
CA PRO A 33 -0.98 17.32 -31.07
C PRO A 33 -1.37 16.60 -29.78
N ALA A 34 -1.42 15.27 -29.84
CA ALA A 34 -1.37 14.46 -28.64
C ALA A 34 -0.14 14.94 -27.87
N ARG A 35 -0.37 15.64 -26.77
CA ARG A 35 0.65 15.93 -25.78
C ARG A 35 1.10 14.56 -25.32
N SER A 36 2.17 14.08 -25.94
CA SER A 36 2.85 12.85 -25.59
C SER A 36 3.31 13.09 -24.16
N GLY A 37 2.45 12.72 -23.22
CA GLY A 37 2.74 12.70 -21.81
C GLY A 37 3.80 11.63 -21.68
N SER A 38 5.05 12.07 -21.76
CA SER A 38 6.20 11.29 -21.35
C SER A 38 5.85 10.76 -19.97
N LYS A 39 5.48 9.48 -19.91
CA LYS A 39 5.21 8.77 -18.66
C LYS A 39 6.50 8.90 -17.89
N ALA A 40 6.54 9.84 -16.95
CA ALA A 40 7.73 10.11 -16.16
C ALA A 40 8.22 8.76 -15.65
N ALA A 41 9.42 8.36 -16.07
CA ALA A 41 9.99 7.10 -15.66
C ALA A 41 10.06 7.15 -14.14
N VAL A 42 9.29 6.29 -13.47
CA VAL A 42 9.42 6.12 -12.03
C VAL A 42 10.88 5.74 -11.80
N PRO A 43 11.62 6.43 -10.91
CA PRO A 43 13.01 6.10 -10.65
C PRO A 43 13.11 4.61 -10.31
N LYS A 44 13.80 3.86 -11.18
CA LYS A 44 14.11 2.46 -10.88
C LYS A 44 15.11 2.45 -9.74
N ALA A 45 14.91 1.51 -8.82
CA ALA A 45 15.87 1.28 -7.77
C ALA A 45 17.24 0.88 -8.40
N PRO A 46 18.38 1.52 -8.05
CA PRO A 46 19.71 1.07 -8.47
C PRO A 46 20.02 -0.41 -8.15
N GLU A 47 20.98 -1.00 -8.87
CA GLU A 47 21.29 -2.44 -8.85
C GLU A 47 21.78 -2.96 -7.47
N ASN A 48 22.31 -2.10 -6.59
CA ASN A 48 22.74 -2.43 -5.22
C ASN A 48 21.79 -1.89 -4.14
N ASN A 49 20.48 -2.13 -4.28
CA ASN A 49 19.47 -1.60 -3.35
C ASN A 49 19.25 -2.39 -2.06
N ALA A 50 19.89 -3.55 -1.90
CA ALA A 50 19.67 -4.41 -0.75
C ALA A 50 20.01 -3.70 0.57
N ASP A 51 21.11 -2.95 0.63
CA ASP A 51 21.51 -2.26 1.87
C ASP A 51 20.62 -1.06 2.20
N ALA A 52 20.10 -0.36 1.17
CA ALA A 52 19.10 0.67 1.36
C ALA A 52 17.79 0.10 1.92
N LEU A 53 17.36 -1.07 1.44
CA LEU A 53 16.20 -1.77 1.97
C LEU A 53 16.44 -2.22 3.43
N LYS A 54 17.60 -2.80 3.74
CA LYS A 54 17.96 -3.17 5.12
C LYS A 54 17.94 -1.96 6.06
N THR A 55 18.39 -0.81 5.57
CA THR A 55 18.39 0.44 6.34
C THR A 55 16.96 0.92 6.62
N ALA A 56 16.09 0.91 5.61
CA ALA A 56 14.68 1.29 5.77
C ALA A 56 13.92 0.37 6.73
N VAL A 57 14.19 -0.94 6.69
CA VAL A 57 13.62 -1.93 7.63
C VAL A 57 14.02 -1.62 9.07
N LYS A 58 15.30 -1.32 9.32
CA LYS A 58 15.77 -0.92 10.65
C LYS A 58 15.12 0.38 11.11
N GLN A 59 15.10 1.40 10.26
CA GLN A 59 14.45 2.68 10.58
C GLN A 59 12.98 2.52 10.94
N TYR A 60 12.24 1.69 10.20
CA TYR A 60 10.84 1.41 10.49
C TYR A 60 10.67 0.68 11.82
N SER A 61 11.49 -0.35 12.05
CA SER A 61 11.48 -1.11 13.31
C SER A 61 11.77 -0.22 14.51
N ASP A 62 12.84 0.59 14.42
CA ASP A 62 13.24 1.52 15.46
C ASP A 62 12.12 2.52 15.73
N ALA A 63 11.55 3.13 14.70
CA ALA A 63 10.45 4.09 14.82
C ALA A 63 9.20 3.44 15.45
N PHE A 64 8.90 2.19 15.11
CA PHE A 64 7.77 1.47 15.68
C PHE A 64 7.99 1.18 17.17
N PHE A 65 9.14 0.61 17.54
CA PHE A 65 9.41 0.21 18.92
C PHE A 65 9.74 1.39 19.84
N ASN A 66 10.27 2.50 19.32
CA ASN A 66 10.53 3.70 20.12
C ASN A 66 9.32 4.65 20.23
N GLY A 67 8.22 4.33 19.55
CA GLY A 67 7.00 5.13 19.57
C GLY A 67 7.03 6.38 18.69
N SER A 68 7.94 6.45 17.71
CA SER A 68 7.98 7.51 16.70
C SER A 68 6.93 7.25 15.61
N GLY A 69 5.67 7.62 15.92
CA GLY A 69 4.53 7.46 15.02
C GLY A 69 4.77 8.07 13.64
N MET A 70 5.10 9.35 13.59
CA MET A 70 5.38 10.08 12.34
C MET A 70 6.54 9.44 11.55
N GLY A 71 7.59 8.98 12.24
CA GLY A 71 8.73 8.31 11.61
C GLY A 71 8.35 6.98 10.96
N ALA A 72 7.56 6.16 11.65
CA ALA A 72 7.07 4.90 11.14
C ALA A 72 6.06 5.12 9.99
N TYR A 73 5.16 6.10 10.12
CA TYR A 73 4.16 6.44 9.10
C TYR A 73 4.81 6.94 7.81
N ALA A 74 5.85 7.78 7.91
CA ALA A 74 6.60 8.28 6.77
C ALA A 74 7.29 7.17 5.96
N LEU A 75 7.53 6.00 6.56
CA LEU A 75 8.12 4.83 5.91
C LEU A 75 7.08 3.91 5.27
N LEU A 76 5.78 4.15 5.45
CA LEU A 76 4.73 3.44 4.72
C LEU A 76 4.72 3.84 3.23
N SER A 77 4.31 2.89 2.37
CA SER A 77 4.09 3.16 0.95
C SER A 77 2.93 4.15 0.77
N GLN A 78 2.88 4.85 -0.36
CA GLN A 78 1.76 5.76 -0.66
C GLN A 78 0.40 5.06 -0.56
N ARG A 79 0.34 3.80 -0.98
CA ARG A 79 -0.85 2.95 -0.84
C ARG A 79 -1.21 2.78 0.64
N CYS A 80 -0.23 2.47 1.49
CA CYS A 80 -0.47 2.23 2.89
C CYS A 80 -0.77 3.52 3.68
N GLN A 81 -0.20 4.65 3.29
CA GLN A 81 -0.58 5.97 3.81
C GLN A 81 -2.02 6.35 3.42
N ALA A 82 -2.50 5.91 2.25
CA ALA A 82 -3.87 6.21 1.83
C ALA A 82 -4.96 5.42 2.57
N VAL A 83 -4.62 4.27 3.15
CA VAL A 83 -5.58 3.39 3.86
C VAL A 83 -5.45 3.45 5.38
N ASN A 84 -4.29 3.86 5.90
CA ASN A 84 -4.08 4.09 7.32
C ASN A 84 -4.29 5.57 7.61
N ASP A 85 -5.23 5.90 8.49
CA ASP A 85 -5.31 7.24 9.06
C ASP A 85 -4.03 7.54 9.85
N GLU A 86 -3.38 8.67 9.53
CA GLU A 86 -2.09 9.05 10.10
C GLU A 86 -2.18 9.17 11.61
N ALA A 87 -3.15 9.92 12.14
CA ALA A 87 -3.30 10.15 13.58
C ALA A 87 -3.54 8.84 14.35
N THR A 88 -4.34 7.94 13.79
CA THR A 88 -4.61 6.63 14.37
C THR A 88 -3.36 5.76 14.37
N PHE A 89 -2.64 5.70 13.25
CA PHE A 89 -1.39 4.96 13.13
C PHE A 89 -0.35 5.49 14.13
N GLU A 90 -0.15 6.80 14.18
CA GLU A 90 0.77 7.43 15.13
C GLU A 90 0.42 7.10 16.57
N THR A 91 -0.85 7.20 16.95
CA THR A 91 -1.33 6.87 18.29
C THR A 91 -0.99 5.41 18.65
N SER A 92 -1.20 4.48 17.71
CA SER A 92 -0.89 3.06 17.92
C SER A 92 0.61 2.80 18.09
N VAL A 93 1.45 3.49 17.30
CA VAL A 93 2.91 3.38 17.41
C VAL A 93 3.40 3.99 18.73
N VAL A 94 2.88 5.15 19.13
CA VAL A 94 3.20 5.76 20.43
C VAL A 94 2.86 4.78 21.55
N ALA A 95 1.68 4.16 21.52
CA ALA A 95 1.28 3.15 22.49
C ALA A 95 2.21 1.92 22.49
N ALA A 96 2.64 1.45 21.31
CA ALA A 96 3.64 0.39 21.18
C ALA A 96 4.95 0.78 21.87
N GLY A 97 5.47 1.99 21.61
CA GLY A 97 6.65 2.50 22.31
C GLY A 97 6.49 2.61 23.82
N GLN A 98 5.29 2.93 24.31
CA GLN A 98 5.01 2.91 25.75
C GLN A 98 5.02 1.48 26.33
N GLN A 99 4.58 0.49 25.55
CA GLN A 99 4.55 -0.91 25.97
C GLN A 99 5.95 -1.51 26.12
N TYR A 100 6.91 -1.08 25.30
CA TYR A 100 8.26 -1.66 25.26
C TYR A 100 9.31 -0.92 26.10
N LYS A 101 8.92 0.13 26.85
CA LYS A 101 9.77 1.01 27.69
C LYS A 101 10.87 0.27 28.48
N GLY A 102 12.04 0.11 27.87
CA GLY A 102 13.25 -0.45 28.50
C GLY A 102 13.69 -1.82 27.99
N ALA A 103 12.90 -2.49 27.16
CA ALA A 103 13.24 -3.76 26.53
C ALA A 103 12.91 -3.72 25.03
N LEU A 104 13.50 -2.74 24.33
CA LEU A 104 13.38 -2.64 22.88
C LEU A 104 13.96 -3.90 22.26
N PRO A 105 13.19 -4.64 21.44
CA PRO A 105 13.70 -5.78 20.71
C PRO A 105 14.91 -5.36 19.88
N VAL A 106 16.01 -6.09 20.01
CA VAL A 106 17.23 -5.85 19.24
C VAL A 106 17.17 -6.74 18.02
N MET A 107 17.17 -6.14 16.83
CA MET A 107 17.21 -6.91 15.57
C MET A 107 18.54 -7.67 15.48
N THR A 108 18.47 -9.00 15.45
CA THR A 108 19.64 -9.90 15.43
C THR A 108 19.99 -10.34 14.02
N SER A 109 19.01 -10.41 13.12
CA SER A 109 19.23 -10.79 11.73
C SER A 109 18.32 -10.01 10.79
N ILE A 110 18.83 -9.76 9.58
CA ILE A 110 18.06 -9.19 8.49
C ILE A 110 18.53 -9.76 7.16
N SER A 111 17.58 -10.31 6.41
CA SER A 111 17.75 -10.77 5.04
C SER A 111 16.75 -10.07 4.15
N VAL A 112 17.19 -9.70 2.95
CA VAL A 112 16.35 -8.99 1.99
C VAL A 112 16.50 -9.59 0.61
N ASN A 113 15.40 -9.62 -0.13
CA ASN A 113 15.39 -9.93 -1.56
C ASN A 113 14.89 -8.69 -2.32
N VAL A 114 15.59 -8.29 -3.37
CA VAL A 114 15.21 -7.12 -4.19
C VAL A 114 14.99 -7.58 -5.62
N THR A 115 13.83 -7.24 -6.17
CA THR A 115 13.45 -7.46 -7.56
C THR A 115 12.93 -6.14 -8.15
N GLY A 116 13.79 -5.43 -8.88
CA GLY A 116 13.46 -4.13 -9.47
C GLY A 116 13.09 -3.09 -8.40
N ASN A 117 11.85 -2.60 -8.45
CA ASN A 117 11.30 -1.63 -7.49
C ASN A 117 10.55 -2.29 -6.32
N THR A 118 10.61 -3.60 -6.18
CA THR A 118 9.96 -4.33 -5.08
C THR A 118 10.99 -5.16 -4.34
N GLY A 119 10.71 -5.44 -3.08
CA GLY A 119 11.55 -6.32 -2.29
C GLY A 119 10.78 -6.94 -1.14
N THR A 120 11.39 -7.95 -0.53
CA THR A 120 10.90 -8.54 0.70
C THR A 120 11.99 -8.50 1.76
N ALA A 121 11.59 -8.37 3.02
CA ALA A 121 12.48 -8.41 4.16
C ALA A 121 12.03 -9.50 5.14
N THR A 122 13.00 -10.27 5.64
CA THR A 122 12.83 -11.23 6.72
C THR A 122 13.83 -10.86 7.80
N TYR A 123 13.37 -10.67 9.03
CA TYR A 123 14.21 -10.20 10.12
C TYR A 123 13.78 -10.81 11.44
N SER A 124 14.76 -11.05 12.30
CA SER A 124 14.55 -11.59 13.64
C SER A 124 15.03 -10.62 14.70
N TYR A 125 14.45 -10.74 15.88
CA TYR A 125 14.86 -10.02 17.08
C TYR A 125 15.43 -10.99 18.11
N ASP A 126 16.09 -10.45 19.13
CA ASP A 126 16.51 -11.18 20.33
C ASP A 126 15.32 -11.83 21.05
N ARG A 127 14.15 -11.20 20.95
CA ARG A 127 12.85 -11.72 21.37
C ARG A 127 12.08 -12.17 20.14
N GLY A 128 12.11 -13.48 19.85
CA GLY A 128 11.51 -14.08 18.66
C GLY A 128 10.02 -13.79 18.43
N ASP A 129 9.30 -13.31 19.44
CA ASP A 129 7.90 -12.86 19.35
C ASP A 129 7.68 -11.74 18.31
N PHE A 130 8.75 -11.03 17.92
CA PHE A 130 8.69 -9.93 16.95
C PHE A 130 9.21 -10.29 15.56
N ASP A 131 9.67 -11.53 15.36
CA ASP A 131 10.21 -11.98 14.09
C ASP A 131 9.21 -11.79 12.96
N GLN A 132 9.70 -11.31 11.83
CA GLN A 132 8.90 -11.07 10.64
C GLN A 132 9.50 -11.79 9.44
N ALA A 133 8.62 -12.31 8.58
CA ALA A 133 9.02 -13.00 7.37
C ALA A 133 8.34 -12.39 6.15
N ASN A 134 9.09 -12.29 5.05
CA ASN A 134 8.60 -11.89 3.73
C ASN A 134 7.80 -10.58 3.73
N GLN A 135 8.17 -9.65 4.59
CA GLN A 135 7.53 -8.34 4.70
C GLN A 135 7.71 -7.59 3.38
N PRO A 136 6.64 -7.14 2.72
CA PRO A 136 6.74 -6.52 1.40
C PRO A 136 7.19 -5.06 1.50
N TRP A 137 8.10 -4.68 0.60
CA TRP A 137 8.62 -3.33 0.45
C TRP A 137 8.58 -2.88 -1.01
N THR A 138 8.39 -1.59 -1.23
CA THR A 138 8.39 -0.96 -2.55
C THR A 138 9.33 0.23 -2.58
N PHE A 139 10.08 0.41 -3.66
CA PHE A 139 10.94 1.56 -3.88
C PHE A 139 10.15 2.64 -4.62
N GLU A 140 9.82 3.71 -3.90
CA GLU A 140 9.06 4.85 -4.40
C GLU A 140 9.58 6.14 -3.79
N ARG A 141 9.38 7.28 -4.48
CA ARG A 141 9.81 8.61 -3.98
C ARG A 141 11.29 8.66 -3.52
N GLY A 142 12.14 7.85 -4.14
CA GLY A 142 13.58 7.78 -3.84
C GLY A 142 13.97 6.96 -2.60
N GLY A 143 13.05 6.20 -1.99
CA GLY A 143 13.35 5.36 -0.84
C GLY A 143 12.51 4.09 -0.77
N TRP A 144 12.96 3.15 0.06
CA TRP A 144 12.19 1.93 0.36
C TRP A 144 11.06 2.25 1.34
N LYS A 145 9.87 1.76 1.03
CA LYS A 145 8.65 1.93 1.80
C LYS A 145 8.02 0.60 2.14
N TYR A 146 7.60 0.46 3.39
CA TYR A 146 6.88 -0.71 3.88
C TYR A 146 5.51 -0.75 3.22
N ASN A 147 5.20 -1.86 2.54
CA ASN A 147 4.03 -1.98 1.68
C ASN A 147 3.00 -2.98 2.22
N GLN A 148 2.96 -3.18 3.53
CA GLN A 148 1.94 -3.97 4.20
C GLN A 148 1.06 -3.07 5.06
N CYS A 149 -0.21 -3.09 4.65
CA CYS A 149 -1.41 -2.52 5.21
C CYS A 149 -2.51 -3.51 4.81
#